data_AF-A0A6P0WV91-F1
#
_entry.id   AF-A0A6P0WV91-F1
#
_cell.length_a   1.000
_cell.length_b   1.000
_cell.length_c   1.000
_cell.angle_alpha   90.00
_cell.angle_beta   90.00
_cell.angle_gamma   90.00
#
_symmetry.space_group_name_H-M   'P 1'
#
loop_
_entity.id
_entity.type
_entity.pdbx_description
1 polymer ?
#
loop_
_entity_poly.entity_id
_entity_poly.type
_entity_poly.pdbx_seq_one_letter_code
_entity_poly.pdbx_strand_id
1 'polypeptide(L)'
;MQNTEAFSSPRWFVRRDLDGFFGLALDNLIQILVIVSLTQGVLQFPAYLVYGRILPSIAISLVVGNFYYGWLAYQQGKREQRDDITALPYGINTVSLFAYIFLVMLPVRLDALATGAS
;
A
#
# COMPACT_ATOMS: atom_id res chain seq x y z
N MET A 1 9.00 -26.43 -39.41
CA MET A 1 7.80 -25.75 -38.87
C MET A 1 8.30 -24.75 -37.86
N GLN A 2 8.48 -23.49 -38.27
CA GLN A 2 8.87 -22.40 -37.38
C GLN A 2 7.61 -21.97 -36.64
N ASN A 3 7.49 -22.28 -35.35
CA ASN A 3 6.42 -21.75 -34.52
C ASN A 3 6.65 -20.23 -34.44
N THR A 4 5.81 -19.46 -35.12
CA THR A 4 5.70 -18.02 -34.89
C THR A 4 5.22 -17.85 -33.45
N GLU A 5 6.13 -17.50 -32.54
CA GLU A 5 5.74 -17.03 -31.21
C GLU A 5 4.91 -15.76 -31.42
N ALA A 6 3.58 -15.90 -31.29
CA ALA A 6 2.67 -14.78 -31.45
C ALA A 6 2.97 -13.77 -30.34
N PHE A 7 3.48 -12.59 -30.70
CA PHE A 7 3.69 -11.49 -29.78
C PHE A 7 2.39 -11.24 -28.99
N SER A 8 2.38 -11.58 -27.70
CA SER A 8 1.21 -11.36 -26.85
C SER A 8 1.24 -9.92 -26.35
N SER A 9 0.18 -9.17 -26.65
CA SER A 9 0.01 -7.84 -26.09
C SER A 9 -0.61 -7.96 -24.70
N PRO A 10 -0.07 -7.26 -23.67
CA PRO A 10 -0.62 -7.35 -22.32
C PRO A 10 -2.07 -6.86 -22.29
N ARG A 11 -2.91 -7.55 -21.52
CA ARG A 11 -4.32 -7.20 -21.33
C ARG A 11 -4.44 -6.29 -20.10
N TRP A 12 -5.27 -5.26 -20.20
CA TRP A 12 -5.50 -4.33 -19.08
C TRP A 12 -6.31 -4.93 -17.93
N PHE A 13 -7.14 -5.93 -18.20
CA PHE A 13 -8.02 -6.54 -17.20
C PHE A 13 -8.30 -7.99 -17.56
N VAL A 14 -8.20 -8.87 -16.57
CA VAL A 14 -8.51 -10.30 -16.65
C VAL A 14 -9.46 -10.65 -15.50
N ARG A 15 -10.31 -11.66 -15.68
CA ARG A 15 -11.33 -12.04 -14.68
C ARG A 15 -10.77 -12.27 -13.27
N ARG A 16 -9.50 -12.69 -13.16
CA ARG A 16 -8.82 -12.96 -11.88
C ARG A 16 -8.36 -11.71 -11.14
N ASP A 17 -8.33 -10.55 -11.80
CA ASP A 17 -7.92 -9.29 -11.18
C ASP A 17 -8.93 -8.83 -10.11
N LEU A 18 -10.19 -9.27 -10.21
CA LEU A 18 -11.21 -8.99 -9.20
C LEU A 18 -10.89 -9.68 -7.87
N ASP A 19 -10.48 -10.96 -7.93
CA ASP A 19 -10.07 -11.72 -6.75
C ASP A 19 -8.82 -11.09 -6.12
N GLY A 20 -7.86 -10.69 -6.96
CA GLY A 20 -6.66 -9.95 -6.53
C GLY A 20 -6.99 -8.61 -5.88
N PHE A 21 -7.94 -7.85 -6.45
CA PHE A 21 -8.41 -6.58 -5.90
C PHE A 21 -9.02 -6.75 -4.51
N PHE A 22 -9.93 -7.72 -4.32
CA PHE A 22 -10.54 -7.96 -3.02
C PHE A 22 -9.54 -8.51 -1.99
N GLY A 23 -8.62 -9.39 -2.41
CA GLY A 23 -7.54 -9.86 -1.55
C GLY A 23 -6.66 -8.71 -1.05
N LEU A 24 -6.27 -7.81 -1.96
CA LEU A 24 -5.48 -6.63 -1.62
C LEU A 24 -6.26 -5.60 -0.79
N ALA A 25 -7.56 -5.42 -1.06
CA ALA A 25 -8.40 -4.51 -0.29
C ALA A 25 -8.58 -5.00 1.15
N LEU A 26 -8.80 -6.30 1.35
CA LEU A 26 -8.92 -6.88 2.69
C LEU A 26 -7.61 -6.83 3.47
N ASP A 27 -6.47 -7.14 2.83
CA ASP A 27 -5.16 -7.00 3.46
C ASP A 27 -4.92 -5.56 3.94
N ASN A 28 -5.14 -4.59 3.05
CA ASN A 28 -4.95 -3.18 3.40
C ASN A 28 -5.95 -2.69 4.46
N LEU A 29 -7.18 -3.21 4.48
CA LEU A 29 -8.15 -2.88 5.51
C LEU A 29 -7.65 -3.33 6.90
N ILE A 30 -7.09 -4.55 7.00
CA ILE A 30 -6.49 -5.03 8.25
C ILE A 30 -5.33 -4.13 8.67
N GLN A 31 -4.46 -3.75 7.74
CA GLN A 31 -3.33 -2.86 8.04
C GLN A 31 -3.79 -1.46 8.48
N ILE A 32 -4.84 -0.94 7.86
CA ILE A 32 -5.47 0.32 8.27
C ILE A 32 -5.96 0.23 9.73
N LEU A 33 -6.63 -0.86 10.12
CA LEU A 33 -7.10 -1.05 11.50
C LEU A 33 -5.93 -1.13 12.49
N VAL A 34 -4.82 -1.76 12.10
CA VAL A 34 -3.58 -1.80 12.88
C VAL A 34 -3.01 -0.39 13.05
N ILE A 35 -2.94 0.41 11.99
CA ILE A 35 -2.46 1.80 12.07
C ILE A 35 -3.33 2.63 13.02
N VAL A 36 -4.65 2.54 12.89
CA VAL A 36 -5.58 3.24 13.79
C VAL A 36 -5.33 2.82 15.23
N SER A 37 -5.23 1.52 15.50
CA SER A 37 -4.98 0.98 16.83
C SER A 37 -3.64 1.44 17.42
N LEU A 38 -2.56 1.46 16.61
CA LEU A 38 -1.24 1.88 17.09
C LEU A 38 -1.15 3.40 17.27
N THR A 39 -1.70 4.18 16.34
CA THR A 39 -1.65 5.65 16.41
C THR A 39 -2.53 6.20 17.54
N GLN A 40 -3.71 5.64 17.78
CA GLN A 40 -4.57 6.07 18.88
C GLN A 40 -4.24 5.40 20.21
N GLY A 41 -3.86 4.12 20.21
CA GLY A 41 -3.55 3.37 21.44
C GLY A 41 -2.16 3.67 21.98
N VAL A 42 -1.13 3.64 21.13
CA VAL A 42 0.29 3.78 21.54
C VAL A 42 0.72 5.24 21.49
N LEU A 43 0.46 5.93 20.38
CA LEU A 43 0.89 7.32 20.20
C LEU A 43 -0.13 8.33 20.74
N GLN A 44 -1.34 7.88 21.10
CA GLN A 44 -2.42 8.73 21.62
C GLN A 44 -2.76 9.92 20.72
N PHE A 45 -2.66 9.73 19.40
CA PHE A 45 -3.04 10.78 18.46
C PHE A 45 -4.54 11.05 18.52
N PRO A 46 -4.95 12.33 18.41
CA PRO A 46 -6.36 12.69 18.45
C PRO A 46 -7.10 12.18 17.22
N ALA A 47 -8.37 11.78 17.41
CA ALA A 47 -9.18 11.17 16.36
C ALA A 47 -9.28 12.05 15.09
N TYR A 48 -9.40 13.37 15.24
CA TYR A 48 -9.49 14.27 14.07
C TYR A 48 -8.26 14.20 13.17
N LEU A 49 -7.07 13.95 13.73
CA LEU A 49 -5.84 13.80 12.94
C LEU A 49 -5.83 12.45 12.22
N VAL A 50 -6.21 11.38 12.91
CA VAL A 50 -6.23 10.02 12.37
C VAL A 50 -7.26 9.90 11.25
N TYR A 51 -8.51 10.26 11.50
CA TYR A 51 -9.59 10.14 10.53
C TYR A 51 -9.63 11.27 9.51
N GLY A 52 -9.20 12.47 9.88
CA GLY A 52 -9.22 13.63 8.98
C GLY A 52 -8.01 13.73 8.05
N ARG A 53 -6.89 13.11 8.41
CA ARG A 53 -5.64 13.26 7.64
C ARG A 53 -4.92 11.95 7.35
N ILE A 54 -4.68 11.11 8.36
CA ILE A 54 -3.91 9.88 8.19
C ILE A 54 -4.64 8.89 7.28
N LEU A 55 -5.88 8.54 7.64
CA LEU A 55 -6.69 7.56 6.89
C LEU A 55 -6.96 7.99 5.44
N PRO A 56 -7.41 9.23 5.16
CA PRO A 56 -7.58 9.69 3.77
C PRO A 56 -6.28 9.64 2.97
N SER A 57 -5.15 10.01 3.59
CA SER A 57 -3.85 9.98 2.91
C SER A 57 -3.43 8.56 2.55
N ILE A 58 -3.64 7.60 3.46
CA ILE A 58 -3.38 6.17 3.20
C ILE A 58 -4.25 5.67 2.05
N ALA A 59 -5.56 5.96 2.08
CA ALA A 59 -6.49 5.54 1.04
C ALA A 59 -6.08 6.06 -0.35
N ILE A 60 -5.72 7.35 -0.44
CA ILE A 60 -5.24 7.96 -1.69
C ILE A 60 -3.93 7.30 -2.13
N SER A 61 -2.98 7.09 -1.21
CA SER A 61 -1.69 6.46 -1.52
C SER A 61 -1.86 5.05 -2.09
N LEU A 62 -2.79 4.26 -1.52
CA LEU A 62 -3.07 2.91 -2.00
C LEU A 62 -3.66 2.90 -3.41
N VAL A 63 -4.63 3.77 -3.68
CA VAL A 63 -5.24 3.87 -5.01
C VAL A 63 -4.21 4.32 -6.05
N VAL A 64 -3.47 5.39 -5.76
CA VAL A 64 -2.46 5.94 -6.68
C VAL A 64 -1.32 4.94 -6.90
N GLY A 65 -0.82 4.30 -5.85
CA GLY A 65 0.27 3.33 -5.93
C GLY A 65 -0.09 2.09 -6.74
N ASN A 66 -1.27 1.51 -6.51
CA ASN A 66 -1.72 0.34 -7.26
C ASN A 66 -2.00 0.67 -8.74
N PHE A 67 -2.59 1.84 -9.02
CA PHE A 67 -2.76 2.29 -10.41
C PHE A 67 -1.41 2.48 -11.11
N TYR A 68 -0.44 3.08 -10.42
CA TYR A 68 0.90 3.29 -10.96
C TYR A 68 1.63 1.97 -11.24
N TYR A 69 1.60 1.00 -10.33
CA TYR A 69 2.19 -0.31 -10.59
C TYR A 69 1.46 -1.11 -11.67
N GLY A 70 0.13 -1.00 -11.76
CA GLY A 70 -0.64 -1.54 -12.88
C GLY A 70 -0.18 -0.96 -14.22
N TRP A 71 0.00 0.36 -14.28
CA TRP A 71 0.52 1.03 -15.48
C TRP A 71 1.96 0.61 -15.82
N LEU A 72 2.83 0.47 -14.83
CA LEU A 72 4.20 -0.01 -15.04
C LEU A 72 4.24 -1.45 -15.56
N ALA A 73 3.42 -2.35 -14.99
CA ALA A 73 3.31 -3.73 -15.47
C ALA A 73 2.84 -3.77 -16.93
N TYR A 74 1.84 -2.95 -17.29
CA TYR A 74 1.36 -2.85 -18.65
C TYR A 74 2.41 -2.28 -19.62
N GLN A 75 3.12 -1.22 -19.22
CA GLN A 75 4.17 -0.62 -20.03
C GLN A 75 5.34 -1.60 -20.23
N GLN A 76 5.70 -2.36 -19.20
CA GLN A 76 6.74 -3.39 -19.29
C GLN A 76 6.30 -4.54 -20.20
N GLY A 77 5.05 -5.03 -20.07
CA GLY A 77 4.50 -6.06 -20.96
C GLY A 77 4.52 -5.63 -22.42
N LYS A 78 4.27 -4.35 -22.70
CA LYS A 78 4.38 -3.79 -24.07
C LYS A 78 5.82 -3.78 -24.59
N ARG A 79 6.79 -3.45 -23.74
CA ARG A 79 8.22 -3.39 -24.11
C ARG A 79 8.79 -4.78 -24.37
N GLU A 80 8.44 -5.75 -23.52
CA GLU A 80 8.91 -7.13 -23.59
C GLU A 80 8.05 -8.02 -24.51
N GLN A 81 6.93 -7.50 -25.03
CA GLN A 81 5.94 -8.24 -25.84
C GLN A 81 5.44 -9.51 -25.12
N ARG A 82 5.12 -9.35 -23.83
CA ARG A 82 4.70 -10.38 -22.89
C ARG A 82 3.35 -10.05 -22.25
N ASP A 83 2.55 -11.08 -21.97
CA ASP A 83 1.27 -10.99 -21.27
C ASP A 83 1.24 -11.68 -19.90
N ASP A 84 2.37 -12.23 -19.45
CA ASP A 84 2.54 -12.90 -18.16
C ASP A 84 3.10 -11.99 -17.04
N ILE A 85 3.27 -10.69 -17.32
CA ILE A 85 3.75 -9.71 -16.35
C ILE A 85 2.60 -9.26 -15.45
N THR A 86 2.78 -9.41 -14.14
CA THR A 86 1.79 -9.02 -13.13
C THR A 86 2.30 -7.82 -12.33
N ALA A 87 1.40 -6.90 -11.98
CA ALA A 87 1.74 -5.78 -11.12
C ALA A 87 2.07 -6.24 -9.70
N LEU A 88 3.07 -5.61 -9.09
CA LEU A 88 3.33 -5.81 -7.67
C LEU A 88 2.22 -5.14 -6.86
N PRO A 89 1.66 -5.83 -5.84
CA PRO A 89 0.66 -5.24 -4.97
C PRO A 89 1.28 -4.09 -4.17
N TYR A 90 0.71 -2.89 -4.29
CA TYR A 90 1.10 -1.78 -3.41
C TYR A 90 0.28 -1.84 -2.13
N GLY A 91 0.97 -1.92 -1.00
CA GLY A 91 0.36 -2.02 0.32
C GLY A 91 1.32 -1.55 1.40
N ILE A 92 0.84 -1.58 2.62
CA ILE A 92 1.64 -1.20 3.79
C ILE A 92 2.53 -2.38 4.18
N ASN A 93 3.72 -2.11 4.72
CA ASN A 93 4.56 -3.15 5.29
C ASN A 93 4.42 -3.15 6.80
N THR A 94 3.77 -4.17 7.36
CA THR A 94 3.50 -4.29 8.79
C THR A 94 4.79 -4.25 9.62
N VAL A 95 5.83 -4.98 9.25
CA VAL A 95 7.09 -5.03 10.03
C VAL A 95 7.74 -3.65 10.11
N SER A 96 7.87 -2.96 8.97
CA SER A 96 8.39 -1.60 8.91
C SER A 96 7.50 -0.60 9.65
N LEU A 97 6.17 -0.75 9.58
CA LEU A 97 5.23 0.09 10.32
C LEU A 97 5.48 -0.01 11.84
N PHE A 98 5.55 -1.22 12.37
CA PHE A 98 5.83 -1.44 13.79
C PHE A 98 7.20 -0.87 14.18
N ALA A 99 8.22 -1.11 13.36
CA ALA A 99 9.55 -0.55 13.59
C ALA A 99 9.48 0.99 13.65
N TYR A 100 8.80 1.62 12.71
CA TYR A 100 8.68 3.08 12.67
C TYR A 100 7.93 3.63 13.89
N ILE A 101 6.85 2.99 14.31
CA ILE A 101 6.07 3.45 15.46
C ILE A 101 6.86 3.30 16.76
N PHE A 102 7.43 2.13 17.02
CA PHE A 102 8.05 1.83 18.32
C PHE A 102 9.48 2.34 18.44
N LEU A 103 10.26 2.31 17.35
CA LEU A 103 11.68 2.67 17.38
C LEU A 103 11.93 4.13 17.01
N VAL A 104 10.98 4.79 16.34
CA VAL A 104 11.14 6.19 15.89
C VAL A 104 10.08 7.11 16.50
N MET A 105 8.80 6.89 16.23
CA MET A 105 7.76 7.85 16.62
C MET A 105 7.54 7.91 18.14
N LEU A 106 7.46 6.75 18.80
CA LEU A 106 7.25 6.65 20.24
C LEU A 106 8.36 7.33 21.05
N PRO A 107 9.66 7.05 20.85
CA PRO A 107 10.71 7.72 21.63
C PRO A 107 10.72 9.23 21.39
N VAL A 108 10.50 9.69 20.14
CA VAL A 108 10.41 11.12 19.82
C VAL A 108 9.24 11.78 20.55
N ARG A 109 8.08 11.11 20.62
CA ARG A 109 6.93 11.62 21.39
C ARG A 109 7.25 11.72 22.87
N LEU A 110 7.84 10.69 23.46
CA LEU A 110 8.14 10.67 24.90
C LEU A 110 9.14 11.77 25.26
N ASP A 111 10.13 12.00 24.42
CA ASP A 111 11.09 13.11 24.57
C ASP A 111 10.41 14.48 24.45
N ALA A 112 9.51 14.65 23.47
CA ALA A 112 8.73 15.87 23.31
C ALA A 112 7.84 16.16 24.54
N LEU A 113 7.19 15.14 25.11
CA LEU A 113 6.40 15.30 26.35
C LEU A 113 7.30 15.65 27.55
N ALA A 114 8.49 15.03 27.65
CA ALA A 114 9.44 15.32 28.71
C ALA A 114 9.98 16.77 28.64
N THR A 115 10.07 17.32 27.44
CA THR A 115 10.48 18.73 27.20
C THR A 115 9.32 19.72 27.28
N GLY A 116 8.12 19.26 27.63
CA GLY A 116 6.96 20.11 27.94
C GLY A 116 6.02 20.37 26.77
N ALA A 117 6.13 19.64 25.66
CA ALA A 117 5.10 19.66 24.63
C ALA A 117 3.80 19.03 25.16
N SER A 118 2.65 19.56 24.73
CA SER A 118 1.30 19.09 25.10
C SER A 118 0.54 18.53 23.92
#